data_AF-A0A9E5NGX4-F1
#
_entry.id   AF-A0A9E5NGX4-F1
#
_cell.length_a   1.000
_cell.length_b   1.000
_cell.length_c   1.000
_cell.angle_alpha   90.00
_cell.angle_beta   90.00
_cell.angle_gamma   90.00
#
_symmetry.space_group_name_H-M   'P 1'
#
loop_
_entity.id
_entity.type
_entity.pdbx_description
1 polymer ?
#
loop_
_entity_poly.entity_id
_entity_poly.type
_entity_poly.pdbx_seq_one_letter_code
_entity_poly.pdbx_strand_id
1 'polypeptide(L)'
;RGLQYTIDHPEETFEICLEYVPEAGGENRAIQMAVLKESIKFWESERLGYSDPAAWEASQEFMLEVGLVETETDVEAMFSNEFVLEP
;
A
#
# COMPACT_ATOMS: atom_id res chain seq x y z
N ARG A 1 -2.82 -4.14 -11.57
CA ARG A 1 -2.50 -3.33 -12.78
C ARG A 1 -2.39 -1.83 -12.49
N GLY A 2 -3.37 -1.19 -11.83
CA GLY A 2 -3.27 0.25 -11.49
C GLY A 2 -2.03 0.61 -10.67
N LEU A 3 -1.77 -0.12 -9.58
CA LEU A 3 -0.60 0.12 -8.72
C LEU A 3 0.74 0.04 -9.47
N GLN A 4 0.91 -1.00 -10.30
CA GLN A 4 2.10 -1.13 -11.16
C GLN A 4 2.27 0.08 -12.08
N TYR A 5 1.18 0.52 -12.72
CA TYR A 5 1.21 1.70 -13.59
C TYR A 5 1.63 2.97 -12.82
N THR A 6 1.12 3.15 -11.59
CA THR A 6 1.50 4.27 -10.73
C THR A 6 2.98 4.28 -10.39
N ILE A 7 3.55 3.11 -10.09
CA ILE A 7 4.97 2.95 -9.78
C ILE A 7 5.81 3.26 -11.02
N ASP A 8 5.43 2.75 -12.19
CA ASP A 8 6.20 2.90 -13.44
C ASP A 8 6.06 4.29 -14.08
N HIS A 9 4.91 4.94 -13.88
CA HIS A 9 4.53 6.20 -14.54
C HIS A 9 3.93 7.21 -13.54
N PRO A 10 4.70 7.68 -12.54
CA PRO A 10 4.18 8.53 -11.47
C PRO A 10 3.69 9.90 -11.97
N GLU A 11 4.38 10.53 -12.92
CA GLU A 11 3.97 11.82 -13.47
C GLU A 11 2.66 11.73 -14.24
N GLU A 12 2.52 10.73 -15.12
CA GLU A 12 1.30 10.54 -15.90
C GLU A 12 0.13 10.14 -15.00
N THR A 13 0.37 9.26 -14.02
CA THR A 13 -0.64 8.89 -13.03
C THR A 13 -1.13 10.11 -12.26
N PHE A 14 -0.23 11.02 -11.90
CA PHE A 14 -0.62 12.26 -11.22
C PHE A 14 -1.53 13.12 -12.09
N GLU A 15 -1.27 13.25 -13.40
CA GLU A 15 -2.19 13.96 -14.30
C GLU A 15 -3.57 13.31 -14.35
N ILE A 16 -3.63 11.98 -14.46
CA ILE A 16 -4.89 11.23 -14.42
C ILE A 16 -5.62 11.49 -13.09
N CYS A 17 -4.90 11.53 -11.97
CA CYS A 17 -5.49 11.83 -10.66
C CYS A 17 -6.08 13.25 -10.59
N LEU A 18 -5.48 14.24 -11.26
CA LEU A 18 -5.98 15.62 -11.27
C LEU A 18 -7.35 15.78 -11.95
N GLU A 19 -7.76 14.83 -12.81
CA GLU A 19 -9.12 14.80 -13.36
C GLU A 19 -10.18 14.59 -12.26
N TYR A 20 -9.81 13.94 -11.16
CA TYR A 20 -10.69 13.60 -10.05
C TYR A 20 -10.39 14.40 -8.76
N VAL A 21 -9.15 14.85 -8.59
CA VAL A 21 -8.66 15.60 -7.41
C VAL A 21 -7.95 16.89 -7.85
N PRO A 22 -8.67 17.85 -8.46
CA PRO A 22 -8.07 19.05 -9.03
C PRO A 22 -7.35 19.94 -8.00
N GLU A 23 -7.74 19.88 -6.72
CA GLU A 23 -7.13 20.64 -5.62
C GLU A 23 -5.70 20.22 -5.29
N ALA A 24 -5.28 19.02 -5.73
CA ALA A 24 -3.88 18.57 -5.63
C ALA A 24 -2.96 19.29 -6.64
N GLY A 25 -3.54 19.95 -7.65
CA GLY A 25 -2.84 20.72 -8.67
C GLY A 25 -2.47 22.14 -8.23
N GLY A 26 -2.27 23.04 -9.20
CA GLY A 26 -1.98 24.46 -8.94
C GLY A 26 -0.75 24.66 -8.05
N GLU A 27 -0.92 25.44 -6.97
CA GLU A 27 0.13 25.72 -5.99
C GLU A 27 0.57 24.49 -5.19
N ASN A 28 -0.32 23.48 -5.03
CA ASN A 28 -0.04 22.25 -4.28
C ASN A 28 0.75 21.22 -5.10
N ARG A 29 0.76 21.36 -6.43
CA ARG A 29 1.27 20.35 -7.38
C ARG A 29 2.65 19.83 -7.01
N ALA A 30 3.59 20.72 -6.73
CA ALA A 30 4.97 20.34 -6.45
C ALA A 30 5.08 19.50 -5.16
N ILE A 31 4.33 19.87 -4.12
CA ILE A 31 4.32 19.16 -2.84
C ILE A 31 3.62 17.81 -2.99
N GLN A 32 2.47 17.76 -3.65
CA GLN A 32 1.71 16.52 -3.83
C GLN A 32 2.44 15.51 -4.73
N MET A 33 3.14 15.98 -5.76
CA MET A 33 4.02 15.13 -6.56
C MET A 33 5.17 14.55 -5.71
N ALA A 34 5.77 15.34 -4.82
CA ALA A 34 6.80 14.84 -3.92
C ALA A 34 6.25 13.79 -2.95
N VAL A 35 5.06 14.01 -2.39
CA VAL A 35 4.37 13.04 -1.53
C VAL A 35 4.11 11.73 -2.29
N LEU A 36 3.62 11.80 -3.53
CA LEU A 36 3.40 10.61 -4.36
C LEU A 36 4.71 9.82 -4.56
N LYS A 37 5.80 10.50 -4.93
CA LYS A 37 7.10 9.86 -5.15
C LYS A 37 7.67 9.21 -3.90
N GLU A 38 7.51 9.84 -2.73
CA GLU A 38 7.91 9.22 -1.46
C GLU A 38 7.00 8.04 -1.08
N SER A 39 5.70 8.13 -1.36
CA SER A 39 4.74 7.05 -1.07
C SER A 39 5.02 5.80 -1.91
N ILE A 40 5.40 5.96 -3.18
CA ILE A 40 5.71 4.85 -4.10
C ILE A 40 6.81 3.94 -3.54
N LYS A 41 7.80 4.48 -2.83
CA LYS A 41 8.87 3.68 -2.20
C LYS A 41 8.36 2.66 -1.19
N PHE A 42 7.19 2.90 -0.60
CA PHE A 42 6.54 1.97 0.33
C PHE A 42 5.62 0.97 -0.38
N TRP A 43 5.29 1.21 -1.65
CA TRP A 43 4.40 0.34 -2.43
C TRP A 43 5.16 -0.66 -3.31
N GLU A 44 6.42 -0.38 -3.61
CA GLU A 44 7.32 -1.29 -4.33
C GLU A 44 7.44 -2.64 -3.59
N SER A 45 7.21 -3.72 -4.32
CA SER A 45 7.30 -5.09 -3.81
C SER A 45 7.50 -6.04 -5.00
N GLU A 46 8.17 -7.18 -4.76
CA GLU A 46 8.31 -8.25 -5.75
C GLU A 46 6.95 -8.80 -6.19
N ARG A 47 5.95 -8.80 -5.29
CA ARG A 47 4.58 -9.25 -5.58
C ARG A 47 3.58 -8.23 -5.05
N LEU A 48 3.19 -7.29 -5.91
CA LEU A 48 2.24 -6.23 -5.56
C LEU A 48 0.91 -6.79 -5.03
N GLY A 49 0.49 -6.30 -3.88
CA GLY A 49 -0.78 -6.67 -3.23
C GLY A 49 -0.76 -7.99 -2.48
N TYR A 50 0.38 -8.71 -2.44
CA TYR A 50 0.53 -9.91 -1.63
C TYR A 50 0.67 -9.57 -0.14
N SER A 51 -0.10 -10.25 0.69
CA SER A 51 0.03 -10.22 2.15
C SER A 51 0.96 -11.35 2.60
N ASP A 52 2.07 -11.00 3.25
CA ASP A 52 3.04 -11.96 3.80
C ASP A 52 2.57 -12.50 5.17
N PRO A 53 2.26 -13.81 5.30
CA PRO A 53 1.84 -14.40 6.58
C PRO A 53 2.82 -14.13 7.72
N ALA A 54 4.13 -14.16 7.46
CA ALA A 54 5.14 -13.95 8.50
C ALA A 54 5.10 -12.53 9.07
N ALA A 55 4.80 -11.52 8.24
CA ALA A 55 4.63 -10.15 8.69
C ALA A 55 3.38 -9.98 9.57
N TRP A 56 2.31 -10.73 9.27
CA TRP A 56 1.10 -10.75 10.08
C TRP A 56 1.31 -11.47 11.43
N GLU A 57 2.03 -12.59 11.45
CA GLU A 57 2.43 -13.28 12.68
C GLU A 57 3.23 -12.36 13.60
N ALA A 58 4.26 -11.69 13.07
CA ALA A 58 5.07 -10.75 13.83
C ALA A 58 4.25 -9.56 14.38
N SER A 59 3.29 -9.08 13.59
CA SER A 59 2.38 -8.01 14.01
C SER A 59 1.47 -8.46 15.15
N GLN A 60 0.90 -9.66 15.06
CA GLN A 60 0.08 -10.24 16.13
C GLN A 60 0.88 -10.46 17.41
N GLU A 61 2.09 -11.03 17.32
CA GLU A 61 2.97 -11.25 18.47
C GLU A 61 3.24 -9.93 19.21
N PHE A 62 3.60 -8.88 18.47
CA PHE A 62 3.82 -7.55 19.04
C PHE A 62 2.55 -7.00 19.72
N MET A 63 1.38 -7.13 19.10
CA MET A 63 0.12 -6.65 19.68
C MET A 63 -0.27 -7.41 20.95
N LEU A 64 0.04 -8.70 21.04
CA LEU A 64 -0.15 -9.50 22.25
C LEU A 64 0.80 -9.03 23.36
N GLU A 65 2.08 -8.82 23.03
CA GLU A 65 3.10 -8.38 23.98
C GLU A 65 2.73 -7.04 24.65
N VAL A 66 2.23 -6.08 23.86
CA VAL A 66 1.85 -4.75 24.38
C VAL A 66 0.43 -4.69 24.94
N GLY A 67 -0.31 -5.81 24.91
CA GLY A 67 -1.68 -5.91 25.43
C GLY A 67 -2.72 -5.15 24.58
N LEU A 68 -2.45 -4.94 23.29
CA LEU A 68 -3.41 -4.34 22.36
C LEU A 68 -4.48 -5.37 21.91
N VAL A 69 -4.10 -6.65 21.88
CA VAL A 69 -5.02 -7.77 21.65
C VAL A 69 -4.82 -8.82 22.74
N GLU A 70 -5.89 -9.54 23.09
CA GLU A 70 -5.89 -10.47 24.23
C GLU A 70 -5.67 -11.94 23.83
N THR A 71 -5.81 -12.27 22.54
CA THR A 71 -5.89 -13.66 22.09
C THR A 71 -5.20 -13.83 20.75
N GLU A 72 -4.39 -14.87 20.67
CA GLU A 72 -3.77 -15.33 19.43
C GLU A 72 -4.82 -16.04 18.57
N THR A 73 -4.81 -15.75 17.27
CA THR A 73 -5.73 -16.31 16.29
C THR A 73 -4.96 -16.75 15.05
N ASP A 74 -5.60 -17.60 14.24
CA ASP A 74 -5.03 -18.12 13.00
C ASP A 74 -4.84 -16.98 11.99
N VAL A 75 -3.58 -16.66 11.69
CA VAL A 75 -3.18 -15.58 10.78
C VAL A 75 -3.67 -15.84 9.35
N GLU A 76 -3.69 -17.09 8.92
CA GLU A 76 -4.15 -17.48 7.57
C GLU A 76 -5.66 -17.26 7.40
N ALA A 77 -6.41 -17.11 8.50
CA ALA A 77 -7.82 -16.75 8.47
C ALA A 77 -8.06 -15.22 8.47
N MET A 78 -7.03 -14.39 8.69
CA MET A 78 -7.16 -12.93 8.78
C MET A 78 -7.15 -12.23 7.42
N PHE A 79 -6.52 -12.83 6.42
CA PHE A 79 -6.44 -12.31 5.05
C PHE A 79 -6.57 -13.43 4.03
N SER A 80 -6.77 -13.07 2.77
CA SER A 80 -6.69 -14.03 1.65
C SER A 80 -5.90 -13.41 0.51
N ASN A 81 -4.98 -14.21 -0.05
CA ASN A 81 -4.22 -13.87 -1.25
C ASN A 81 -4.86 -14.41 -2.53
N GLU A 82 -6.03 -15.06 -2.45
CA GLU A 82 -6.68 -15.73 -3.60
C GLU A 82 -7.06 -14.78 -4.75
N PHE A 83 -7.23 -13.49 -4.44
CA PHE A 83 -7.61 -12.47 -5.41
C PHE A 83 -6.42 -11.67 -5.95
N VAL A 84 -5.21 -11.93 -5.45
CA VAL A 84 -3.99 -11.29 -5.93
C VAL A 84 -3.56 -12.00 -7.19
N LEU A 85 -3.54 -11.27 -8.30
CA LEU A 85 -3.07 -11.79 -9.58
C LEU A 85 -1.66 -12.37 -9.41
N GLU A 86 -1.44 -13.60 -9.86
CA GLU A 86 -0.09 -14.13 -9.96
C GLU A 86 0.73 -13.28 -10.95
N PRO A 87 2.03 -13.05 -10.65
CA PRO A 87 2.91 -12.26 -11.50
C PRO A 87 3.05 -12.80 -12.93
#